data_AF-A0A8T4FCS1-F1
#
_entry.id   AF-A0A8T4FCS1-F1
#
_cell.length_a   1.000
_cell.length_b   1.000
_cell.length_c   1.000
_cell.angle_alpha   90.00
_cell.angle_beta   90.00
_cell.angle_gamma   90.00
#
_symmetry.space_group_name_H-M   'P 1'
#
loop_
_entity.id
_entity.type
_entity.pdbx_description
1 polymer ?
#
loop_
_entity_poly.entity_id
_entity_poly.type
_entity_poly.pdbx_seq_one_letter_code
_entity_poly.pdbx_strand_id
1 'polypeptide(L)'
;MTRARESGFIRELLGFAALWIVSWWIFAHDALRSDLLQFLAGRRAIIYPAVVSLEATLLGFIVAILTIALGYAQAPRFEIVRNTRHWPSFFGAYVIAMRWAACGTLASVIALLFDRDTNPHVPITLFLLAAFTLSALFTVRMLWLTQGIVRVVTATRSRRPGE
;
A
#
# COMPACT_ATOMS: atom_id res chain seq x y z
N MET A 1 14.45 2.58 21.49
CA MET A 1 13.27 2.60 20.59
C MET A 1 13.58 2.21 19.14
N THR A 2 14.84 2.04 18.73
CA THR A 2 15.26 1.72 17.35
C THR A 2 15.01 0.26 16.94
N ARG A 3 15.31 -0.73 17.80
CA ARG A 3 15.14 -2.18 17.49
C ARG A 3 13.71 -2.62 17.11
N ALA A 4 12.69 -1.98 17.67
CA ALA A 4 11.30 -2.35 17.39
C ALA A 4 10.81 -1.85 16.02
N ARG A 5 11.44 -0.81 15.47
CA ARG A 5 11.11 -0.26 14.15
C ARG A 5 11.79 -1.07 13.04
N GLU A 6 13.00 -1.56 13.31
CA GLU A 6 13.74 -2.47 12.41
C GLU A 6 13.02 -3.80 12.21
N SER A 7 12.46 -4.39 13.27
CA SER A 7 11.74 -5.66 13.16
C SER A 7 10.46 -5.57 12.32
N GLY A 8 9.80 -4.40 12.30
CA GLY A 8 8.65 -4.14 11.43
C GLY A 8 9.06 -4.09 9.97
N PHE A 9 10.09 -3.30 9.65
CA PHE A 9 10.59 -3.16 8.29
C PHE A 9 11.10 -4.48 7.70
N ILE A 10 11.82 -5.28 8.49
CA ILE A 10 12.29 -6.61 8.06
C ILE A 10 11.09 -7.50 7.71
N ARG A 11 10.02 -7.50 8.51
CA ARG A 11 8.80 -8.28 8.19
C ARG A 11 8.15 -7.85 6.89
N GLU A 12 8.14 -6.54 6.62
CA GLU A 12 7.60 -6.01 5.36
C GLU A 12 8.45 -6.44 4.15
N LEU A 13 9.78 -6.35 4.27
CA LEU A 13 10.70 -6.82 3.23
C LEU A 13 10.59 -8.33 3.00
N LEU A 14 10.45 -9.12 4.07
CA LEU A 14 10.22 -10.56 3.95
C LEU A 14 8.88 -10.85 3.28
N GLY A 15 7.83 -10.10 3.59
CA GLY A 15 6.54 -10.21 2.91
C GLY A 15 6.64 -9.88 1.42
N PHE A 16 7.36 -8.83 1.06
CA PHE A 16 7.65 -8.48 -0.32
C PHE A 16 8.44 -9.57 -1.05
N ALA A 17 9.54 -10.03 -0.46
CA ALA A 17 10.37 -11.10 -1.03
C ALA A 17 9.57 -12.39 -1.21
N ALA A 18 8.73 -12.75 -0.23
CA ALA A 18 7.85 -13.90 -0.33
C ALA A 18 6.85 -13.75 -1.48
N LEU A 19 6.18 -12.59 -1.61
CA LEU A 19 5.27 -12.32 -2.73
C LEU A 19 5.98 -12.39 -4.08
N TRP A 20 7.19 -11.87 -4.17
CA TRP A 20 7.97 -11.92 -5.39
C TRP A 20 8.39 -13.34 -5.74
N ILE A 21 8.88 -14.13 -4.78
CA ILE A 21 9.24 -15.54 -4.96
C ILE A 21 8.02 -16.36 -5.34
N VAL A 22 6.88 -16.15 -4.69
CA VAL A 22 5.62 -16.83 -5.01
C VAL A 22 5.16 -16.46 -6.43
N SER A 23 5.24 -15.18 -6.80
CA SER A 23 4.91 -14.73 -8.17
C SER A 23 5.82 -15.40 -9.21
N TRP A 24 7.12 -15.53 -8.90
CA TRP A 24 8.07 -16.24 -9.75
C TRP A 24 7.74 -17.74 -9.85
N TRP A 25 7.42 -18.39 -8.74
CA TRP A 25 7.07 -19.80 -8.69
C TRP A 25 5.77 -20.12 -9.44
N ILE A 26 4.75 -19.26 -9.32
CA ILE A 26 3.53 -19.33 -10.11
C ILE A 26 3.84 -19.15 -11.59
N PHE A 27 4.69 -18.18 -11.94
CA PHE A 27 5.09 -17.95 -13.34
C PHE A 27 5.92 -19.09 -13.93
N ALA A 28 6.63 -19.87 -13.11
CA ALA A 28 7.38 -21.04 -13.56
C ALA A 28 6.47 -22.20 -14.02
N HIS A 29 5.16 -22.15 -13.74
CA HIS A 29 4.21 -23.12 -14.28
C HIS A 29 3.82 -22.73 -15.72
N ASP A 30 4.14 -23.59 -16.69
CA ASP A 30 4.05 -23.30 -18.12
C ASP A 30 2.65 -22.83 -18.59
N ALA A 31 1.58 -23.37 -18.02
CA ALA A 31 0.21 -22.99 -18.39
C ALA A 31 -0.12 -21.52 -18.04
N LEU A 32 0.31 -21.06 -16.86
CA LEU A 32 0.07 -19.67 -16.43
C LEU A 32 0.98 -18.69 -17.17
N ARG A 33 2.19 -19.13 -17.54
CA ARG A 33 3.14 -18.33 -18.30
C ARG A 33 2.61 -17.98 -19.67
N SER A 34 2.08 -18.94 -20.43
CA SER A 34 1.56 -18.70 -21.78
C SER A 34 0.40 -17.73 -21.76
N ASP A 35 -0.56 -17.94 -20.86
CA ASP A 35 -1.77 -17.12 -20.76
C ASP A 35 -1.45 -15.68 -20.35
N LEU A 36 -0.55 -15.50 -19.38
CA LEU A 36 -0.15 -14.19 -18.90
C LEU A 36 0.66 -13.42 -19.96
N LEU A 37 1.57 -14.09 -20.67
CA LEU A 37 2.32 -13.46 -21.76
C LEU A 37 1.41 -13.09 -22.93
N GLN A 38 0.44 -13.95 -23.28
CA GLN A 38 -0.54 -13.68 -24.32
C GLN A 38 -1.47 -12.53 -23.93
N PHE A 39 -1.89 -12.46 -22.66
CA PHE A 39 -2.70 -11.35 -22.15
C PHE A 39 -1.94 -10.01 -22.19
N LEU A 40 -0.66 -10.01 -21.83
CA LEU A 40 0.17 -8.81 -21.82
C LEU A 40 0.60 -8.37 -23.21
N ALA A 41 0.68 -9.30 -24.18
CA ALA A 41 1.14 -9.00 -25.53
C ALA A 41 0.29 -7.89 -26.19
N GLY A 42 0.93 -6.76 -26.50
CA GLY A 42 0.28 -5.61 -27.12
C GLY A 42 -0.61 -4.79 -26.18
N ARG A 43 -0.62 -5.12 -24.88
CA ARG A 43 -1.40 -4.39 -23.85
C ARG A 43 -0.51 -3.71 -22.81
N ARG A 44 0.81 -3.96 -22.77
CA ARG A 44 1.74 -3.36 -21.79
C ARG A 44 1.72 -1.83 -21.83
N ALA A 45 1.65 -1.26 -23.03
CA ALA A 45 1.55 0.18 -23.26
C ALA A 45 0.29 0.83 -22.67
N ILE A 46 -0.76 0.04 -22.39
CA ILE A 46 -2.01 0.50 -21.76
C ILE A 46 -1.98 0.21 -20.26
N ILE A 47 -1.53 -0.99 -19.87
CA ILE A 47 -1.56 -1.47 -18.48
C ILE A 47 -0.57 -0.67 -17.62
N TYR A 48 0.66 -0.47 -18.06
CA TYR A 48 1.67 0.19 -17.21
C TYR A 48 1.35 1.64 -16.87
N PRO A 49 0.93 2.50 -17.83
CA PRO A 49 0.48 3.85 -17.48
C PRO A 49 -0.75 3.86 -16.55
N ALA A 50 -1.67 2.91 -16.72
CA ALA A 50 -2.83 2.78 -15.84
C ALA A 50 -2.39 2.44 -14.41
N VAL A 51 -1.47 1.48 -14.24
CA VAL A 51 -0.94 1.11 -12.91
C VAL A 51 -0.15 2.27 -12.29
N VAL A 52 0.68 2.98 -13.05
CA VAL A 52 1.37 4.21 -12.59
C VAL A 52 0.35 5.22 -12.06
N SER A 53 -0.71 5.48 -12.83
CA SER A 53 -1.73 6.46 -12.47
C SER A 53 -2.48 6.06 -11.20
N LEU A 54 -2.82 4.78 -11.06
CA LEU A 54 -3.50 4.24 -9.88
C LEU A 54 -2.63 4.36 -8.62
N GLU A 55 -1.37 3.89 -8.67
CA GLU A 55 -0.44 3.95 -7.55
C GLU A 55 -0.09 5.39 -7.15
N ALA A 56 0.14 6.28 -8.13
CA ALA A 56 0.40 7.69 -7.86
C ALA A 56 -0.80 8.39 -7.22
N THR A 57 -2.02 8.07 -7.67
CA THR A 57 -3.26 8.60 -7.07
C THR A 57 -3.44 8.07 -5.65
N LEU A 58 -3.17 6.78 -5.42
CA LEU A 58 -3.23 6.16 -4.10
C LEU A 58 -2.26 6.81 -3.12
N LEU A 59 -1.02 7.05 -3.58
CA LEU A 59 -0.01 7.77 -2.81
C LEU A 59 -0.49 9.18 -2.45
N GLY A 60 -0.98 9.95 -3.43
CA GLY A 60 -1.51 11.29 -3.19
C GLY A 60 -2.67 11.29 -2.19
N PHE A 61 -3.57 10.31 -2.28
CA PHE A 61 -4.68 10.13 -1.36
C PHE A 61 -4.22 9.82 0.07
N ILE A 62 -3.25 8.90 0.25
CA ILE A 62 -2.68 8.58 1.56
C ILE A 62 -2.04 9.81 2.20
N VAL A 63 -1.29 10.59 1.41
CA VAL A 63 -0.69 11.87 1.85
C VAL A 63 -1.78 12.84 2.29
N ALA A 64 -2.83 13.04 1.48
CA ALA A 64 -3.92 13.95 1.80
C ALA A 64 -4.64 13.57 3.11
N ILE A 65 -4.97 12.29 3.30
CA ILE A 65 -5.60 11.84 4.56
C ILE A 65 -4.66 12.04 5.73
N LEU A 66 -3.36 11.76 5.58
CA LEU A 66 -2.39 11.99 6.65
C LEU A 66 -2.35 13.47 7.05
N THR A 67 -2.34 14.38 6.07
CA THR A 67 -2.37 15.83 6.32
C THR A 67 -3.63 16.25 7.05
N ILE A 68 -4.80 15.74 6.64
CA ILE A 68 -6.07 15.98 7.33
C ILE A 68 -6.02 15.45 8.76
N ALA A 69 -5.55 14.22 8.96
CA ALA A 69 -5.45 13.59 10.27
C ALA A 69 -4.52 14.37 11.21
N LEU A 70 -3.40 14.88 10.70
CA LEU A 70 -2.49 15.75 11.45
C LEU A 70 -3.13 17.10 11.80
N GLY A 71 -3.90 17.70 10.87
CA GLY A 71 -4.65 18.93 11.13
C GLY A 71 -5.68 18.77 12.26
N TYR A 72 -6.35 17.62 12.32
CA TYR A 72 -7.31 17.31 13.38
C TYR A 72 -6.69 16.73 14.65
N ALA A 73 -5.40 16.38 14.65
CA ALA A 73 -4.73 15.77 15.79
C ALA A 73 -4.72 16.66 17.06
N GLN A 74 -4.89 17.97 16.89
CA GLN A 74 -4.96 18.94 18.00
C GLN A 74 -6.39 19.20 18.49
N ALA A 75 -7.41 18.67 17.81
CA ALA A 75 -8.79 18.90 18.22
C ALA A 75 -9.09 18.19 19.55
N PRO A 76 -9.83 18.81 20.49
CA PRO A 76 -10.17 18.21 21.79
C PRO A 76 -10.85 16.83 21.66
N ARG A 77 -11.57 16.60 20.56
CA ARG A 77 -12.25 15.33 20.24
C ARG A 77 -11.29 14.14 20.07
N PHE A 78 -10.04 14.39 19.70
CA PHE A 78 -9.01 13.35 19.53
C PHE A 78 -8.19 13.11 20.80
N GLU A 79 -8.45 13.81 21.89
CA GLU A 79 -7.69 13.68 23.13
C GLU A 79 -7.73 12.25 23.70
N ILE A 80 -8.91 11.62 23.66
CA ILE A 80 -9.10 10.22 24.08
C ILE A 80 -8.22 9.27 23.27
N VAL A 81 -8.14 9.49 21.94
CA VAL A 81 -7.36 8.64 21.03
C VAL A 81 -5.86 8.91 21.19
N ARG A 82 -5.47 10.17 21.37
CA ARG A 82 -4.09 10.63 21.59
C ARG A 82 -3.49 10.09 22.89
N ASN A 83 -4.30 9.98 23.93
CA ASN A 83 -3.88 9.44 25.23
C ASN A 83 -3.74 7.91 25.23
N THR A 84 -4.12 7.23 24.14
CA THR A 84 -3.91 5.78 24.03
C THR A 84 -2.47 5.44 23.62
N ARG A 85 -1.98 4.29 24.09
CA ARG A 85 -0.68 3.72 23.72
C ARG A 85 -0.55 3.43 22.20
N HIS A 86 -1.66 3.38 21.48
CA HIS A 86 -1.70 3.01 20.06
C HIS A 86 -1.58 4.21 19.11
N TRP A 87 -1.56 5.44 19.61
CA TRP A 87 -1.46 6.66 18.80
C TRP A 87 -0.26 6.68 17.84
N PRO A 88 0.97 6.30 18.25
CA PRO A 88 2.11 6.24 17.34
C PRO A 88 1.95 5.14 16.26
N SER A 89 1.28 4.03 16.60
CA SER A 89 1.05 2.92 15.67
C SER A 89 0.09 3.30 14.54
N PHE A 90 -0.85 4.21 14.80
CA PHE A 90 -1.75 4.74 13.78
C PHE A 90 -0.97 5.47 12.69
N PHE A 91 -0.14 6.46 13.05
CA PHE A 91 0.70 7.16 12.09
C PHE A 91 1.75 6.24 11.45
N GLY A 92 2.24 5.24 12.18
CA GLY A 92 3.11 4.21 11.63
C GLY A 92 2.47 3.48 10.45
N ALA A 93 1.19 3.15 10.51
CA ALA A 93 0.48 2.50 9.40
C ALA A 93 0.37 3.39 8.16
N TYR A 94 0.18 4.69 8.32
CA TYR A 94 0.17 5.65 7.20
C TYR A 94 1.54 5.75 6.53
N VAL A 95 2.61 5.83 7.33
CA VAL A 95 3.99 5.89 6.80
C VAL A 95 4.34 4.61 6.04
N ILE A 96 3.93 3.44 6.55
CA ILE A 96 4.13 2.16 5.87
C ILE A 96 3.37 2.12 4.53
N ALA A 97 2.09 2.48 4.53
CA ALA A 97 1.27 2.51 3.31
C ALA A 97 1.86 3.49 2.28
N MET A 98 2.26 4.69 2.72
CA MET A 98 2.89 5.70 1.86
C MET A 98 4.21 5.21 1.25
N ARG A 99 5.07 4.55 2.03
CA ARG A 99 6.33 3.99 1.53
C ARG A 99 6.08 2.95 0.44
N TRP A 100 5.14 2.03 0.65
CA TRP A 100 4.86 0.98 -0.32
C TRP A 100 4.11 1.49 -1.55
N ALA A 101 3.22 2.48 -1.42
CA ALA A 101 2.61 3.16 -2.56
C ALA A 101 3.65 3.93 -3.39
N ALA A 102 4.63 4.57 -2.74
CA ALA A 102 5.75 5.19 -3.43
C ALA A 102 6.62 4.14 -4.15
N CYS A 103 6.92 3.01 -3.51
CA CYS A 103 7.62 1.89 -4.16
C CYS A 103 6.83 1.31 -5.35
N GLY A 104 5.51 1.15 -5.24
CA GLY A 104 4.65 0.70 -6.34
C GLY A 104 4.60 1.69 -7.50
N THR A 105 4.55 2.98 -7.20
CA THR A 105 4.65 4.05 -8.21
C THR A 105 6.01 4.02 -8.93
N LEU A 106 7.11 3.87 -8.20
CA LEU A 106 8.44 3.76 -8.81
C LEU A 106 8.57 2.47 -9.64
N ALA A 107 8.11 1.34 -9.12
CA ALA A 107 8.12 0.06 -9.84
C ALA A 107 7.34 0.13 -11.16
N SER A 108 6.19 0.80 -11.16
CA SER A 108 5.35 0.96 -12.35
C SER A 108 5.97 1.91 -13.37
N VAL A 109 6.66 2.98 -12.93
CA VAL A 109 7.46 3.84 -13.81
C VAL A 109 8.62 3.06 -14.43
N ILE A 110 9.34 2.25 -13.65
CA ILE A 110 10.42 1.39 -14.15
C ILE A 110 9.87 0.39 -15.17
N ALA A 111 8.74 -0.26 -14.88
CA ALA A 111 8.10 -1.16 -15.84
C ALA A 111 7.72 -0.44 -17.13
N LEU A 112 7.13 0.76 -17.03
CA LEU A 112 6.78 1.56 -18.20
C LEU A 112 7.99 1.93 -19.07
N LEU A 113 9.14 2.23 -18.45
CA LEU A 113 10.34 2.66 -19.16
C LEU A 113 11.10 1.49 -19.80
N PHE A 114 11.22 0.37 -19.09
CA PHE A 114 12.12 -0.72 -19.44
C PHE A 114 11.43 -1.93 -20.05
N ASP A 115 10.17 -2.19 -19.72
CA ASP A 115 9.45 -3.39 -20.18
C ASP A 115 8.52 -3.03 -21.35
N ARG A 116 9.03 -3.26 -22.57
CA ARG A 116 8.33 -2.97 -23.82
C ARG A 116 7.81 -4.24 -24.48
N ASP A 117 6.75 -4.12 -25.28
CA ASP A 117 6.19 -5.26 -26.02
C ASP A 117 7.21 -5.92 -26.97
N THR A 118 8.20 -5.18 -27.47
CA THR A 118 9.27 -5.70 -28.33
C THR A 118 10.33 -6.52 -27.61
N ASN A 119 10.49 -6.34 -26.29
CA ASN A 119 11.43 -7.09 -25.46
C ASN A 119 10.84 -7.27 -24.06
N PRO A 120 9.98 -8.28 -23.84
CA PRO A 120 9.26 -8.43 -22.59
C PRO A 120 10.21 -8.84 -21.46
N HIS A 121 10.32 -7.99 -20.44
CA HIS A 121 11.13 -8.22 -19.26
C HIS A 121 10.28 -8.76 -18.11
N VAL A 122 10.02 -10.07 -18.15
CA VAL A 122 9.22 -10.81 -17.14
C VAL A 122 9.58 -10.47 -15.69
N PRO A 123 10.87 -10.39 -15.28
CA PRO A 123 11.20 -10.09 -13.89
C PRO A 123 10.65 -8.74 -13.43
N ILE A 124 10.63 -7.75 -14.32
CA ILE A 124 10.11 -6.40 -14.03
C ILE A 124 8.59 -6.44 -13.88
N THR A 125 7.89 -7.17 -14.74
CA THR A 125 6.43 -7.36 -14.63
C THR A 125 6.05 -8.03 -13.29
N LEU A 126 6.78 -9.05 -12.87
CA LEU A 126 6.53 -9.76 -11.61
C LEU A 126 6.88 -8.90 -10.38
N PHE A 127 7.96 -8.12 -10.46
CA PHE A 127 8.32 -7.16 -9.42
C PHE A 127 7.22 -6.09 -9.25
N LEU A 128 6.71 -5.56 -10.37
CA LEU A 128 5.57 -4.64 -10.38
C LEU A 128 4.34 -5.26 -9.71
N LEU A 129 3.98 -6.49 -10.08
CA LEU A 129 2.83 -7.18 -9.51
C LEU A 129 2.95 -7.35 -7.98
N ALA A 130 4.14 -7.75 -7.50
CA ALA A 130 4.39 -7.88 -6.07
C ALA A 130 4.30 -6.53 -5.34
N ALA A 131 4.89 -5.47 -5.92
CA ALA A 131 4.85 -4.13 -5.35
C ALA A 131 3.41 -3.57 -5.29
N PHE A 132 2.64 -3.73 -6.37
CA PHE A 132 1.25 -3.32 -6.47
C PHE A 132 0.38 -4.05 -5.44
N THR A 133 0.53 -5.38 -5.34
CA THR A 133 -0.22 -6.20 -4.37
C THR A 133 0.05 -5.77 -2.94
N LEU A 134 1.32 -5.51 -2.62
CA LEU A 134 1.72 -5.11 -1.28
C LEU A 134 1.26 -3.68 -0.94
N SER A 135 1.33 -2.75 -1.89
CA SER A 135 0.78 -1.39 -1.78
C SER A 135 -0.72 -1.42 -1.47
N ALA A 136 -1.48 -2.22 -2.22
CA ALA A 136 -2.91 -2.42 -2.01
C ALA A 136 -3.21 -2.98 -0.61
N LEU A 137 -2.48 -4.02 -0.18
CA LEU A 137 -2.67 -4.62 1.15
C LEU A 137 -2.45 -3.62 2.29
N PHE A 138 -1.36 -2.84 2.23
CA PHE A 138 -1.08 -1.85 3.26
C PHE A 138 -2.07 -0.71 3.25
N THR A 139 -2.58 -0.33 2.08
CA THR A 139 -3.63 0.68 1.98
C THR A 139 -4.94 0.21 2.59
N VAL A 140 -5.37 -1.04 2.30
CA VAL A 140 -6.55 -1.65 2.94
C VAL A 140 -6.39 -1.68 4.46
N ARG A 141 -5.21 -2.07 4.96
CA ARG A 141 -4.91 -2.04 6.41
C ARG A 141 -5.02 -0.64 7.00
N MET A 142 -4.49 0.37 6.32
CA MET A 142 -4.56 1.78 6.75
C MET A 142 -6.00 2.29 6.76
N LEU A 143 -6.82 1.95 5.77
CA LEU A 143 -8.25 2.27 5.74
C LEU A 143 -9.00 1.61 6.90
N TRP A 144 -8.71 0.34 7.17
CA TRP A 144 -9.34 -0.40 8.27
C TRP A 144 -9.03 0.21 9.65
N LEU A 145 -7.77 0.60 9.88
CA LEU A 145 -7.38 1.31 11.11
C LEU A 145 -8.09 2.67 11.24
N THR A 146 -8.21 3.40 10.14
CA THR A 146 -8.90 4.70 10.10
C THR A 146 -10.39 4.54 10.41
N GLN A 147 -11.05 3.52 9.85
CA GLN A 147 -12.44 3.18 10.18
C GLN A 147 -12.61 2.87 11.68
N GLY A 148 -11.67 2.15 12.28
CA GLY A 148 -11.67 1.87 13.72
C GLY A 148 -11.66 3.15 14.56
N ILE A 149 -10.79 4.09 14.24
CA ILE A 149 -10.71 5.38 14.96
C ILE A 149 -12.00 6.19 14.78
N VAL A 150 -12.52 6.27 13.55
CA VAL A 150 -13.77 6.99 13.28
C VAL A 150 -14.90 6.41 14.13
N ARG A 151 -15.04 5.08 14.21
CA ARG A 151 -16.04 4.42 15.06
C ARG A 151 -15.90 4.76 16.54
N VAL A 152 -14.68 4.80 17.07
CA VAL A 152 -14.45 5.14 18.48
C VAL A 152 -14.85 6.58 18.76
N VAL A 153 -14.43 7.51 17.90
CA VAL A 153 -14.73 8.94 18.04
C VAL A 153 -16.23 9.22 17.91
N THR A 154 -16.93 8.54 16.99
CA THR A 154 -18.38 8.70 16.84
C THR A 154 -19.18 8.01 17.95
N ALA A 155 -18.73 6.85 18.45
CA ALA A 155 -19.42 6.13 19.52
C ALA A 155 -19.43 6.90 20.85
N THR A 156 -18.38 7.68 21.16
CA THR A 156 -18.35 8.54 22.36
C THR A 156 -19.51 9.54 22.40
N ARG A 157 -20.05 9.94 21.24
CA ARG A 157 -21.19 10.88 21.13
C ARG A 157 -22.49 10.29 21.66
N SER A 158 -22.72 9.00 21.49
CA SER A 158 -23.98 8.33 21.90
C SER A 158 -24.07 8.09 23.41
N ARG A 159 -22.96 8.18 24.14
CA ARG A 159 -22.87 7.75 25.52
C ARG A 159 -22.90 8.88 26.54
N ARG A 160 -23.23 10.12 26.16
CA ARG A 160 -23.55 11.18 27.14
C ARG A 160 -24.98 10.94 27.66
N PRO A 161 -25.17 10.51 28.92
CA PRO A 161 -26.48 10.51 29.55
C PRO A 161 -26.67 11.91 30.15
N GLY A 162 -27.57 12.72 29.58
CA GLY A 162 -27.90 14.04 30.15
C GLY A 162 -28.02 15.21 29.16
N GLU A 163 -28.48 14.97 27.93
CA GLU A 163 -29.36 15.92 27.23
C GLU A 163 -30.78 15.35 27.26
#